data_AF-A0A7X5D976-F1
#
_entry.id   AF-A0A7X5D976-F1
#
_cell.length_a   1.000
_cell.length_b   1.000
_cell.length_c   1.000
_cell.angle_alpha   90.00
_cell.angle_beta   90.00
_cell.angle_gamma   90.00
#
_symmetry.space_group_name_H-M   'P 1'
#
loop_
_entity.id
_entity.type
_entity.pdbx_description
1 polymer ?
#
loop_
_entity_poly.entity_id
_entity_poly.type
_entity_poly.pdbx_seq_one_letter_code
_entity_poly.pdbx_strand_id
1 'polypeptide(L)'
;MRIKFDEPIIGKDNVLEIGSKELDDFYAAASDIDRINLFFILLASLHYYEEKGDTVRTAHLSFLMAYYVFAPLTPPGSECLALYYMNKAVSLNPIPEYKEWLSIMEKGN
;
A
#
# COMPACT_ATOMS: atom_id res chain seq x y z
N MET A 1 6.97 9.51 -7.38
CA MET A 1 5.70 10.06 -6.82
C MET A 1 5.99 11.36 -6.07
N ARG A 2 5.20 12.43 -6.27
CA ARG A 2 5.29 13.65 -5.46
C ARG A 2 4.13 13.67 -4.48
N ILE A 3 4.37 13.26 -3.25
CA ILE A 3 3.36 13.26 -2.19
C ILE A 3 3.07 14.71 -1.80
N LYS A 4 1.79 15.06 -1.77
CA LYS A 4 1.29 16.33 -1.25
C LYS A 4 0.74 16.09 0.15
N PHE A 5 1.46 16.50 1.18
CA PHE A 5 1.01 16.30 2.57
C PHE A 5 -0.19 17.19 2.96
N ASP A 6 -0.46 18.24 2.18
CA ASP A 6 -1.64 19.10 2.26
C ASP A 6 -2.89 18.50 1.59
N GLU A 7 -2.73 17.47 0.77
CA GLU A 7 -3.80 16.70 0.12
C GLU A 7 -3.60 15.20 0.43
N PRO A 8 -3.98 14.73 1.64
CA PRO A 8 -3.58 13.41 2.14
C PRO A 8 -4.28 12.22 1.46
N ILE A 9 -5.16 12.49 0.49
CA ILE A 9 -5.89 11.47 -0.27
C ILE A 9 -5.32 11.41 -1.67
N ILE A 10 -4.80 10.25 -2.06
CA ILE A 10 -4.29 10.02 -3.41
C ILE A 10 -5.47 10.07 -4.40
N GLY A 11 -5.37 10.94 -5.40
CA GLY A 11 -6.38 11.10 -6.43
C GLY A 11 -6.67 9.81 -7.21
N LYS A 12 -7.93 9.64 -7.61
CA LYS A 12 -8.45 8.40 -8.23
C LYS A 12 -7.72 7.96 -9.49
N ASP A 13 -7.15 8.92 -10.23
CA ASP A 13 -6.48 8.69 -11.51
C ASP A 13 -5.02 8.28 -11.25
N ASN A 14 -4.41 8.79 -10.18
CA ASN A 14 -3.03 8.52 -9.82
C ASN A 14 -2.87 7.23 -9.00
N VAL A 15 -3.88 6.87 -8.20
CA VAL A 15 -3.74 5.78 -7.22
C VAL A 15 -3.43 4.43 -7.88
N LEU A 16 -3.97 4.16 -9.06
CA LEU A 16 -3.77 2.90 -9.79
C LEU A 16 -2.46 2.89 -10.61
N GLU A 17 -1.80 4.04 -10.74
CA GLU A 17 -0.50 4.16 -11.42
C GLU A 17 0.69 3.90 -10.49
N ILE A 18 0.44 3.87 -9.18
CA ILE A 18 1.47 3.59 -8.17
C ILE A 18 1.63 2.07 -8.10
N GLY A 19 2.80 1.56 -8.42
CA GLY A 19 3.18 0.17 -8.20
C GLY A 19 4.23 0.03 -7.09
N SER A 20 4.68 -1.22 -6.90
CA SER A 20 5.78 -1.56 -5.99
C SER A 20 7.06 -0.76 -6.28
N LYS A 21 7.40 -0.61 -7.56
CA LYS A 21 8.57 0.14 -7.99
C LYS A 21 8.53 1.61 -7.55
N GLU A 22 7.37 2.27 -7.67
CA GLU A 22 7.20 3.66 -7.27
C GLU A 22 7.34 3.83 -5.75
N LEU A 23 6.96 2.81 -4.98
CA LEU A 23 7.15 2.77 -3.52
C LEU A 23 8.63 2.59 -3.16
N ASP A 24 9.35 1.71 -3.85
CA ASP A 24 10.79 1.51 -3.67
C ASP A 24 11.59 2.79 -4.01
N ASP A 25 11.30 3.38 -5.18
CA ASP A 25 11.94 4.62 -5.63
C ASP A 25 11.68 5.76 -4.64
N PHE A 26 10.45 5.86 -4.11
CA PHE A 26 10.12 6.84 -3.08
C PHE A 26 10.92 6.56 -1.80
N TYR A 27 10.92 5.33 -1.30
CA TYR A 27 11.61 4.97 -0.06
C TYR A 27 13.13 5.25 -0.15
N ALA A 28 13.75 4.97 -1.29
CA ALA A 28 15.16 5.20 -1.53
C ALA A 28 15.55 6.69 -1.47
N ALA A 29 14.66 7.58 -1.91
CA ALA A 29 14.91 9.03 -1.98
C ALA A 29 14.37 9.83 -0.79
N ALA A 30 13.41 9.28 -0.03
CA ALA A 30 12.68 9.98 1.01
C ALA A 30 13.46 10.11 2.33
N SER A 31 13.14 11.15 3.10
CA SER A 31 13.57 11.27 4.50
C SER A 31 12.84 10.24 5.38
N ASP A 32 13.37 9.94 6.56
CA ASP A 32 12.72 9.00 7.49
C ASP A 32 11.30 9.44 7.88
N ILE A 33 11.08 10.74 8.03
CA ILE A 33 9.75 11.31 8.31
C ILE A 33 8.81 11.06 7.12
N ASP A 34 9.27 11.32 5.90
CA ASP A 34 8.46 11.14 4.69
C ASP A 34 8.14 9.67 4.42
N ARG A 35 9.08 8.76 4.72
CA ARG A 35 8.87 7.31 4.65
C ARG A 35 7.70 6.87 5.53
N ILE A 36 7.63 7.38 6.75
CA ILE A 36 6.55 7.09 7.69
C ILE A 36 5.25 7.79 7.24
N ASN A 37 5.32 9.05 6.82
CA ASN A 37 4.13 9.79 6.39
C ASN A 37 3.44 9.17 5.16
N LEU A 38 4.19 8.55 4.24
CA LEU A 38 3.60 7.81 3.12
C LEU A 38 2.67 6.71 3.63
N PHE A 39 3.05 5.96 4.67
CA PHE A 39 2.17 4.93 5.23
C PHE A 39 0.82 5.52 5.69
N PHE A 40 0.84 6.67 6.37
CA PHE A 40 -0.39 7.33 6.82
C PHE A 40 -1.22 7.87 5.66
N ILE A 41 -0.61 8.29 4.56
CA ILE A 41 -1.33 8.73 3.35
C ILE A 41 -1.98 7.56 2.64
N LEU A 42 -1.29 6.42 2.54
CA LEU A 42 -1.89 5.19 2.01
C LEU A 42 -3.07 4.75 2.88
N LEU A 43 -2.93 4.80 4.20
CA LEU A 43 -4.00 4.46 5.16
C LEU A 43 -5.21 5.40 5.05
N ALA A 44 -4.98 6.71 5.00
CA ALA A 44 -6.06 7.69 4.86
C ALA A 44 -6.80 7.51 3.52
N SER A 45 -6.04 7.30 2.44
CA SER A 45 -6.59 7.02 1.11
C SER A 45 -7.41 5.73 1.10
N LEU A 46 -6.92 4.67 1.75
CA LEU A 46 -7.61 3.38 1.85
C LEU A 46 -9.00 3.57 2.45
N HIS A 47 -9.08 4.21 3.62
CA HIS A 47 -10.34 4.45 4.29
C HIS A 47 -11.28 5.33 3.48
N TYR A 48 -10.75 6.37 2.82
CA TYR A 48 -11.55 7.22 1.95
C TYR A 48 -12.25 6.44 0.83
N TYR A 49 -11.52 5.56 0.12
CA TYR A 49 -12.13 4.77 -0.96
C TYR A 49 -13.03 3.63 -0.44
N GLU A 50 -12.69 3.08 0.73
CA GLU A 50 -13.51 2.06 1.39
C GLU A 50 -14.89 2.62 1.77
N GLU A 51 -14.94 3.81 2.37
CA GLU A 51 -16.20 4.50 2.71
C GLU A 51 -17.05 4.84 1.48
N LYS A 52 -16.42 5.00 0.30
CA LYS A 52 -17.10 5.24 -0.97
C LYS A 52 -17.54 3.96 -1.68
N GLY A 53 -17.18 2.79 -1.16
CA GLY A 53 -17.47 1.49 -1.78
C GLY A 53 -16.66 1.21 -3.05
N ASP A 54 -15.55 1.92 -3.27
CA ASP A 54 -14.67 1.68 -4.43
C ASP A 54 -13.74 0.50 -4.13
N THR A 55 -14.21 -0.70 -4.42
CA THR A 55 -13.49 -1.95 -4.11
C THR A 55 -12.18 -2.08 -4.86
N VAL A 56 -12.08 -1.57 -6.09
CA VAL A 56 -10.87 -1.67 -6.92
C VAL A 56 -9.74 -0.84 -6.32
N ARG A 57 -10.00 0.42 -5.98
CA ARG A 57 -8.99 1.30 -5.38
C ARG A 57 -8.67 0.89 -3.94
N THR A 58 -9.67 0.44 -3.20
CA THR A 58 -9.46 -0.10 -1.84
C THR A 58 -8.57 -1.34 -1.87
N ALA A 59 -8.77 -2.25 -2.83
CA ALA A 59 -7.91 -3.41 -3.01
C ALA A 59 -6.48 -2.99 -3.36
N HIS A 60 -6.34 -2.05 -4.30
CA HIS A 60 -5.03 -1.57 -4.74
C HIS A 60 -4.26 -0.87 -3.62
N LEU A 61 -4.90 0.01 -2.86
CA LEU A 61 -4.29 0.65 -1.69
C LEU A 61 -3.93 -0.36 -0.59
N SER A 62 -4.76 -1.39 -0.40
CA SER A 62 -4.43 -2.49 0.53
C SER A 62 -3.17 -3.23 0.07
N PHE A 63 -3.02 -3.49 -1.23
CA PHE A 63 -1.80 -4.06 -1.79
C PHE A 63 -0.59 -3.14 -1.57
N LEU A 64 -0.69 -1.84 -1.88
CA LEU A 64 0.40 -0.89 -1.69
C LEU A 64 0.84 -0.81 -0.21
N MET A 65 -0.13 -0.79 0.71
CA MET A 65 0.16 -0.83 2.15
C MET A 65 0.87 -2.12 2.55
N ALA A 66 0.38 -3.27 2.10
CA ALA A 66 0.97 -4.57 2.41
C ALA A 66 2.41 -4.66 1.92
N TYR A 67 2.65 -4.28 0.66
CA TYR A 67 3.98 -4.26 0.06
C TYR A 67 4.91 -3.30 0.81
N TYR A 68 4.44 -2.07 1.10
CA TYR A 68 5.27 -1.04 1.70
C TYR A 68 5.74 -1.39 3.11
N VAL A 69 4.90 -2.03 3.92
CA VAL A 69 5.30 -2.50 5.26
C VAL A 69 6.13 -3.77 5.22
N PHE A 70 5.94 -4.62 4.19
CA PHE A 70 6.66 -5.87 4.04
C PHE A 70 8.10 -5.68 3.55
N ALA A 71 8.32 -4.93 2.47
CA ALA A 71 9.63 -4.84 1.83
C ALA A 71 10.42 -3.56 2.21
N PRO A 72 9.92 -2.34 1.92
CA PRO A 72 10.68 -1.12 2.23
C PRO A 72 10.75 -0.76 3.72
N LEU A 73 9.60 -0.62 4.39
CA LEU A 73 9.54 0.02 5.72
C LEU A 73 9.87 -0.94 6.87
N THR A 74 9.50 -2.22 6.75
CA THR A 74 9.80 -3.31 7.71
C THR A 74 9.70 -2.97 9.21
N PRO A 75 8.63 -2.29 9.69
CA PRO A 75 8.51 -1.96 11.11
C PRO A 75 8.28 -3.22 11.97
N PRO A 76 8.44 -3.14 13.30
CA PRO A 76 7.98 -4.20 14.20
C PRO A 76 6.52 -4.60 13.92
N GLY A 77 6.28 -5.90 13.71
CA GLY A 77 4.97 -6.43 13.33
C GLY A 77 4.62 -6.30 11.83
N SER A 78 5.60 -5.98 10.97
CA SER A 78 5.47 -5.86 9.52
C SER A 78 4.75 -7.04 8.88
N GLU A 79 5.11 -8.28 9.21
CA GLU A 79 4.50 -9.48 8.62
C GLU A 79 3.00 -9.57 8.91
N CYS A 80 2.60 -9.29 10.16
CA CYS A 80 1.19 -9.30 10.57
C CYS A 80 0.38 -8.25 9.80
N LEU A 81 0.92 -7.03 9.67
CA LEU A 81 0.28 -5.95 8.93
C LEU A 81 0.24 -6.25 7.42
N ALA A 82 1.34 -6.74 6.87
CA ALA A 82 1.47 -7.12 5.46
C ALA A 82 0.40 -8.15 5.09
N LEU A 83 0.32 -9.25 5.84
CA LEU A 83 -0.67 -10.30 5.61
C LEU A 83 -2.10 -9.79 5.77
N TYR A 84 -2.38 -8.94 6.76
CA TYR A 84 -3.71 -8.35 6.94
C TYR A 84 -4.16 -7.58 5.69
N TYR A 85 -3.33 -6.64 5.22
CA TYR A 85 -3.69 -5.82 4.06
C TYR A 85 -3.65 -6.61 2.75
N MET A 86 -2.72 -7.56 2.61
CA MET A 86 -2.65 -8.41 1.41
C MET A 86 -3.87 -9.31 1.27
N ASN A 87 -4.34 -9.91 2.38
CA ASN A 87 -5.59 -10.67 2.40
C ASN A 87 -6.80 -9.79 2.03
N LYS A 88 -6.85 -8.55 2.55
CA LYS A 88 -7.90 -7.58 2.17
C LYS A 88 -7.85 -7.25 0.67
N ALA A 89 -6.67 -7.00 0.10
CA ALA A 89 -6.51 -6.74 -1.33
C ALA A 89 -7.00 -7.92 -2.19
N VAL A 90 -6.58 -9.15 -1.87
CA VAL A 90 -7.01 -10.36 -2.59
C VAL A 90 -8.52 -10.59 -2.44
N SER A 91 -9.08 -10.37 -1.25
CA SER A 91 -10.52 -10.51 -1.00
C SER A 91 -11.36 -9.53 -1.83
N LEU A 92 -10.87 -8.30 -2.01
CA LEU A 92 -11.61 -7.25 -2.72
C LEU A 92 -11.42 -7.31 -4.24
N ASN A 93 -10.21 -7.67 -4.71
CA ASN A 93 -9.90 -7.78 -6.14
C ASN A 93 -8.80 -8.82 -6.40
N PRO A 94 -9.15 -10.11 -6.66
CA PRO A 94 -8.20 -11.23 -6.67
C PRO A 94 -7.39 -11.35 -7.97
N ILE A 95 -6.66 -10.30 -8.37
CA ILE A 95 -5.79 -10.30 -9.55
C ILE A 95 -4.53 -11.16 -9.34
N PRO A 96 -3.88 -11.66 -10.42
CA PRO A 96 -2.72 -12.54 -10.32
C PRO A 96 -1.57 -11.98 -9.47
N GLU A 97 -1.24 -10.70 -9.67
CA GLU A 97 -0.17 -10.01 -8.93
C GLU A 97 -0.38 -10.08 -7.42
N TYR A 98 -1.61 -9.84 -6.94
CA TYR A 98 -1.90 -9.86 -5.51
C TYR A 98 -1.78 -11.26 -4.93
N LYS A 99 -2.17 -12.29 -5.68
CA LYS A 99 -2.02 -13.68 -5.23
C LYS A 99 -0.55 -14.08 -5.15
N GLU A 100 0.25 -13.64 -6.11
CA GLU A 100 1.69 -13.87 -6.10
C GLU A 100 2.35 -13.23 -4.88
N TRP A 101 2.05 -11.96 -4.61
CA TRP A 101 2.54 -11.27 -3.41
C TRP A 101 2.07 -11.89 -2.11
N LEU A 102 0.82 -12.34 -2.03
CA LEU A 102 0.33 -13.08 -0.86
C LEU A 102 1.16 -14.34 -0.61
N SER A 103 1.43 -15.14 -1.65
CA SER A 103 2.26 -16.34 -1.53
C SER A 103 3.73 -16.04 -1.19
N ILE A 104 4.24 -14.86 -1.53
CA ILE A 104 5.57 -14.40 -1.09
C ILE A 104 5.52 -14.05 0.41
N MET A 105 4.56 -13.22 0.84
CA MET A 105 4.45 -12.76 2.23
C MET A 105 4.15 -13.90 3.21
N GLU A 106 3.41 -14.92 2.81
CA GLU A 106 3.16 -16.12 3.61
C GLU A 106 4.43 -16.93 3.94
N LYS A 107 5.50 -16.76 3.15
CA LYS A 107 6.79 -17.41 3.39
C LYS A 107 7.68 -16.62 4.36
N GLY A 108 7.26 -15.42 4.77
CA GLY A 108 8.05 -14.48 5.56
C GLY A 108 9.00 -13.64 4.71
N ASN A 109 9.61 -12.64 5.35
CA ASN A 109 10.58 -11.72 4.73
C ASN A 109 12.03 -12.17 4.96
#